data_AF-A0A7G7L614-F1
#
_entry.id   AF-A0A7G7L614-F1
#
_cell.length_a   1.000
_cell.length_b   1.000
_cell.length_c   1.000
_cell.angle_alpha   90.00
_cell.angle_beta   90.00
_cell.angle_gamma   90.00
#
_symmetry.space_group_name_H-M   'P 1'
#
loop_
_entity.id
_entity.type
_entity.pdbx_description
1 polymer ?
#
loop_
_entity_poly.entity_id
_entity_poly.type
_entity_poly.pdbx_seq_one_letter_code
_entity_poly.pdbx_strand_id
1 'polypeptide(L)'
;MGSGMVPDGSQLYWDLRPSTHVPTVEFRMGDVCTDLDDVVLHAALCRSLVTVLAARAGDGDPAPVVRPEVLRAARWRAARTGLSGLLLDPVTGELVDAASAVAGLLRELGPDLESRGELAEVTGLAEQLLARGTSAVRQRDVLARTGDPGAVVRDLLAVGGTAP
;
A
#
# COMPACT_ATOMS: atom_id res chain seq x y z
N MET A 1 -25.39 -9.51 -8.36
CA MET A 1 -26.00 -8.33 -7.71
C MET A 1 -27.50 -8.40 -7.95
N GLY A 2 -28.33 -8.52 -6.92
CA GLY A 2 -29.78 -8.75 -7.08
C GLY A 2 -30.63 -8.46 -5.84
N SER A 3 -30.06 -7.84 -4.81
CA SER A 3 -30.77 -7.49 -3.57
C SER A 3 -31.42 -6.11 -3.60
N GLY A 4 -31.19 -5.29 -4.64
CA GLY A 4 -31.69 -3.91 -4.75
C GLY A 4 -31.03 -2.90 -3.78
N MET A 5 -30.11 -3.35 -2.93
CA MET A 5 -29.46 -2.52 -1.90
C MET A 5 -28.41 -1.55 -2.46
N VAL A 6 -27.83 -1.87 -3.61
CA VAL A 6 -26.83 -1.04 -4.28
C VAL A 6 -27.28 -0.88 -5.74
N PRO A 7 -27.51 0.35 -6.22
CA PRO A 7 -28.05 0.60 -7.57
C PRO A 7 -27.11 0.13 -8.67
N ASP A 8 -25.81 0.24 -8.43
CA ASP A 8 -24.75 -0.13 -9.37
C ASP A 8 -23.49 -0.57 -8.62
N GLY A 9 -22.64 -1.39 -9.26
CA GLY A 9 -21.41 -1.88 -8.65
C GLY A 9 -20.36 -0.78 -8.33
N SER A 10 -20.52 0.43 -8.87
CA SER A 10 -19.60 1.54 -8.60
C SER A 10 -19.77 2.12 -7.19
N GLN A 11 -20.92 1.88 -6.56
CA GLN A 11 -21.24 2.29 -5.18
C GLN A 11 -20.81 1.27 -4.13
N LEU A 12 -20.13 0.19 -4.52
CA LEU A 12 -19.49 -0.74 -3.60
C LEU A 12 -18.17 -0.13 -3.10
N TYR A 13 -18.14 0.22 -1.81
CA TYR A 13 -16.95 0.71 -1.11
C TYR A 13 -16.02 -0.44 -0.75
N TRP A 14 -15.44 -1.04 -1.78
CA TRP A 14 -14.41 -2.06 -1.64
C TRP A 14 -13.02 -1.44 -1.71
N ASP A 15 -12.13 -2.03 -0.92
CA ASP A 15 -10.71 -1.73 -0.86
C ASP A 15 -10.01 -1.89 -2.22
N LEU A 16 -10.45 -2.89 -2.99
CA LEU A 16 -10.05 -3.19 -4.36
C LEU A 16 -11.30 -3.51 -5.18
N ARG A 17 -11.34 -3.11 -6.46
CA ARG A 17 -12.41 -3.54 -7.36
C ARG A 17 -11.94 -3.71 -8.81
N PRO A 18 -12.52 -4.65 -9.58
CA PRO A 18 -12.50 -4.57 -11.03
C PRO A 18 -13.24 -3.31 -11.48
N SER A 19 -12.67 -2.59 -12.44
CA SER A 19 -13.35 -1.44 -13.04
C SER A 19 -14.50 -1.92 -13.94
N THR A 20 -15.60 -1.17 -13.96
CA THR A 20 -16.76 -1.44 -14.83
C THR A 20 -16.65 -0.82 -16.21
N HIS A 21 -15.61 0.00 -16.44
CA HIS A 21 -15.45 0.80 -17.66
C HIS A 21 -14.20 0.43 -18.46
N VAL A 22 -13.13 -0.02 -17.78
CA VAL A 22 -11.85 -0.40 -18.39
C VAL A 22 -11.34 -1.70 -17.78
N PRO A 23 -10.48 -2.48 -18.46
CA PRO A 23 -9.99 -3.76 -17.95
C PRO A 23 -8.87 -3.57 -16.91
N THR A 24 -9.19 -2.94 -15.78
CA THR A 24 -8.24 -2.64 -14.69
C THR A 24 -8.74 -3.11 -13.33
N VAL A 25 -7.81 -3.28 -12.40
CA VAL A 25 -8.07 -3.41 -10.97
C VAL A 25 -7.76 -2.08 -10.31
N GLU A 26 -8.74 -1.50 -9.63
CA GLU A 26 -8.63 -0.20 -8.97
C GLU A 26 -8.32 -0.38 -7.48
N PHE A 27 -7.19 0.17 -7.03
CA PHE A 27 -6.81 0.23 -5.62
C PHE A 27 -7.41 1.48 -4.96
N ARG A 28 -8.13 1.30 -3.85
CA ARG A 28 -8.90 2.38 -3.19
C ARG A 28 -8.66 2.52 -1.69
N MET A 29 -7.66 1.81 -1.15
CA MET A 29 -7.33 1.85 0.28
C MET A 29 -6.37 2.97 0.68
N GLY A 30 -5.58 3.49 -0.27
CA GLY A 30 -4.51 4.44 0.02
C GLY A 30 -4.98 5.87 0.14
N ASP A 31 -4.35 6.63 1.04
CA ASP A 31 -4.37 8.09 1.01
C ASP A 31 -3.47 8.59 -0.14
N VAL A 32 -3.58 9.88 -0.46
CA VAL A 32 -2.70 10.53 -1.43
C VAL A 32 -1.27 10.59 -0.89
N CYS A 33 -0.31 10.07 -1.65
CA CYS A 33 1.11 10.22 -1.35
C CYS A 33 1.54 11.69 -1.47
N THR A 34 2.33 12.17 -0.51
CA THR A 34 2.83 13.55 -0.47
C THR A 34 4.23 13.70 -1.07
N ASP A 35 4.81 12.59 -1.53
CA ASP A 35 6.16 12.49 -2.08
C ASP A 35 6.09 11.65 -3.37
N LEU A 36 6.84 12.04 -4.41
CA LEU A 36 6.79 11.38 -5.72
C LEU A 36 7.38 9.97 -5.66
N ASP A 37 8.43 9.77 -4.86
CA ASP A 37 9.08 8.46 -4.71
C ASP A 37 8.12 7.46 -4.06
N ASP A 38 7.29 7.92 -3.12
CA ASP A 38 6.22 7.11 -2.52
C ASP A 38 5.13 6.73 -3.56
N VAL A 39 4.79 7.64 -4.48
CA VAL A 39 3.86 7.36 -5.58
C VAL A 39 4.42 6.29 -6.51
N VAL A 40 5.68 6.43 -6.92
CA VAL A 40 6.37 5.49 -7.82
C VAL A 40 6.46 4.11 -7.18
N LEU A 41 6.90 4.05 -5.91
CA LEU A 41 6.95 2.81 -5.15
C LEU A 41 5.57 2.16 -5.06
N HIS A 42 4.54 2.91 -4.68
CA HIS A 42 3.18 2.37 -4.54
C HIS A 42 2.65 1.82 -5.87
N ALA A 43 2.83 2.56 -6.96
CA ALA A 43 2.40 2.14 -8.29
C ALA A 43 3.12 0.87 -8.76
N ALA A 44 4.43 0.77 -8.56
CA ALA A 44 5.22 -0.40 -8.92
C ALA A 44 4.80 -1.65 -8.13
N LEU A 45 4.62 -1.51 -6.81
CA LEU A 45 4.15 -2.60 -5.94
C LEU A 45 2.75 -3.08 -6.34
N CYS A 46 1.80 -2.16 -6.58
CA CYS A 46 0.45 -2.52 -7.02
C CYS A 46 0.46 -3.25 -8.37
N ARG A 47 1.21 -2.75 -9.36
CA ARG A 47 1.32 -3.37 -10.69
C ARG A 47 1.93 -4.77 -10.61
N SER A 48 3.03 -4.90 -9.87
CA SER A 48 3.71 -6.18 -9.74
C SER A 48 2.85 -7.19 -8.99
N LEU A 49 2.18 -6.77 -7.90
CA LEU A 49 1.24 -7.61 -7.15
C LEU A 49 0.10 -8.14 -8.04
N VAL A 50 -0.53 -7.28 -8.84
CA VAL A 50 -1.58 -7.72 -9.78
C VAL A 50 -1.02 -8.70 -10.80
N THR A 51 0.16 -8.44 -11.35
CA THR A 51 0.79 -9.33 -12.36
C THR A 51 1.07 -10.71 -11.78
N VAL A 52 1.74 -10.77 -10.62
CA VAL A 52 2.11 -12.03 -9.96
C VAL A 52 0.86 -12.82 -9.57
N LEU A 53 -0.13 -12.18 -8.94
CA LEU A 53 -1.35 -12.87 -8.51
C LEU A 53 -2.24 -13.30 -9.67
N ALA A 54 -2.31 -12.53 -10.76
CA ALA A 54 -3.06 -12.91 -11.95
C ALA A 54 -2.45 -14.13 -12.65
N ALA A 55 -1.12 -14.20 -12.74
CA ALA A 55 -0.42 -15.37 -13.28
C ALA A 55 -0.72 -16.64 -12.45
N ARG A 56 -0.57 -16.55 -11.12
CA ARG A 56 -0.90 -17.64 -10.19
C ARG A 56 -2.34 -18.12 -10.31
N ALA A 57 -3.30 -17.19 -10.41
CA ALA A 57 -4.69 -17.54 -10.62
C ALA A 57 -4.91 -18.27 -11.97
N GLY A 58 -4.17 -17.87 -13.02
CA GLY A 58 -4.17 -18.56 -14.32
C GLY A 58 -3.61 -19.99 -14.25
N ASP A 59 -2.63 -20.22 -13.38
CA ASP A 59 -2.02 -21.52 -13.12
C ASP A 59 -2.84 -22.40 -12.15
N GLY A 60 -3.95 -21.87 -11.62
CA GLY A 60 -4.82 -22.59 -10.69
C GLY A 60 -4.31 -22.65 -9.25
N ASP A 61 -3.36 -21.78 -8.87
CA ASP A 61 -2.86 -21.68 -7.50
C ASP A 61 -3.96 -21.14 -6.57
N PRO A 62 -4.38 -21.91 -5.54
CA PRO A 62 -5.46 -21.48 -4.65
C PRO A 62 -5.02 -20.33 -3.75
N ALA A 63 -5.84 -19.27 -3.69
CA ALA A 63 -5.64 -18.20 -2.73
C ALA A 63 -5.72 -18.71 -1.27
N PRO A 64 -4.92 -18.17 -0.34
CA PRO A 64 -5.01 -18.53 1.08
C PRO A 64 -6.42 -18.32 1.65
N VAL A 65 -6.91 -19.30 2.40
CA VAL A 65 -8.21 -19.20 3.07
C VAL A 65 -8.04 -18.43 4.37
N VAL A 66 -8.31 -17.12 4.32
CA VAL A 66 -8.24 -16.25 5.50
C VAL A 66 -9.63 -15.85 5.96
N ARG A 67 -9.86 -15.90 7.27
CA ARG A 67 -11.10 -15.41 7.88
C ARG A 67 -11.25 -13.89 7.66
N PRO A 68 -12.42 -13.38 7.25
CA PRO A 68 -12.64 -11.95 7.05
C PRO A 68 -12.36 -11.08 8.28
N GLU A 69 -12.53 -11.63 9.49
CA GLU A 69 -12.17 -10.93 10.74
C GLU A 69 -10.67 -10.66 10.84
N VAL A 70 -9.84 -11.61 10.41
CA VAL A 70 -8.38 -11.51 10.47
C VAL A 70 -7.86 -10.49 9.47
N LEU A 71 -8.40 -10.50 8.24
CA LEU A 71 -8.07 -9.47 7.24
C LEU A 71 -8.43 -8.05 7.72
N ARG A 72 -9.60 -7.89 8.34
CA ARG A 72 -10.01 -6.60 8.92
C ARG A 72 -9.09 -6.17 10.06
N ALA A 73 -8.67 -7.10 10.93
CA ALA A 73 -7.73 -6.81 12.00
C ALA A 73 -6.34 -6.43 11.47
N ALA A 74 -5.84 -7.13 10.45
CA ALA A 74 -4.57 -6.82 9.79
C ALA A 74 -4.59 -5.43 9.15
N ARG A 75 -5.65 -5.12 8.38
CA ARG A 75 -5.84 -3.81 7.77
C ARG A 75 -5.92 -2.70 8.82
N TRP A 76 -6.69 -2.90 9.89
CA TRP A 76 -6.80 -1.92 10.98
C TRP A 76 -5.44 -1.66 11.63
N ARG A 77 -4.66 -2.71 11.89
CA ARG A 77 -3.33 -2.58 12.50
C ARG A 77 -2.35 -1.84 11.59
N ALA A 78 -2.36 -2.15 10.29
CA ALA A 78 -1.58 -1.45 9.28
C ALA A 78 -1.95 0.04 9.22
N ALA A 79 -3.25 0.37 9.21
CA ALA A 79 -3.71 1.76 9.22
C ALA A 79 -3.34 2.51 10.52
N ARG A 80 -3.35 1.82 11.66
CA ARG A 80 -3.12 2.43 12.98
C ARG A 80 -1.64 2.69 13.30
N THR A 81 -0.76 1.80 12.84
CA THR A 81 0.67 1.81 13.21
C THR A 81 1.59 2.09 12.01
N GLY A 82 1.09 1.98 10.79
CA GLY A 82 1.88 2.13 9.57
C GLY A 82 3.12 1.24 9.60
N LEU A 83 4.23 1.77 9.10
CA LEU A 83 5.53 1.09 9.09
C LEU A 83 6.31 1.23 10.41
N SER A 84 5.73 1.88 11.41
CA SER A 84 6.40 2.18 12.70
C SER A 84 6.14 1.14 13.80
N GLY A 85 5.37 0.08 13.50
CA GLY A 85 5.01 -0.94 14.46
C GLY A 85 4.92 -2.33 13.85
N LEU A 86 4.36 -3.26 14.64
CA LEU A 86 4.10 -4.62 14.18
C LEU A 86 2.85 -4.67 13.31
N LEU A 87 2.92 -5.43 12.23
CA LEU A 87 1.79 -5.80 11.39
C LEU A 87 1.29 -7.19 11.78
N LEU A 88 0.06 -7.53 11.38
CA LEU A 88 -0.50 -8.87 11.54
C LEU A 88 -0.44 -9.57 10.19
N ASP A 89 0.27 -10.68 10.11
CA ASP A 89 0.23 -11.56 8.95
C ASP A 89 -1.14 -12.29 8.94
N PRO A 90 -1.96 -12.10 7.91
CA PRO A 90 -3.28 -12.70 7.85
C PRO A 90 -3.28 -14.21 7.61
N VAL A 91 -2.20 -14.78 7.08
CA VAL A 91 -2.07 -16.21 6.77
C VAL A 91 -1.62 -16.99 8.00
N THR A 92 -0.57 -16.51 8.67
CA THR A 92 -0.02 -17.18 9.87
C THR A 92 -0.75 -16.77 11.16
N GLY A 93 -1.35 -15.58 11.19
CA GLY A 93 -1.94 -14.99 12.39
C GLY A 93 -0.91 -14.39 13.34
N GLU A 94 0.37 -14.35 12.96
CA GLU A 94 1.46 -13.85 13.78
C GLU A 94 1.69 -12.35 13.61
N LEU A 95 2.29 -11.74 14.63
CA LEU A 95 2.77 -10.36 14.53
C LEU A 95 4.16 -10.34 13.93
N VAL A 96 4.35 -9.48 12.93
CA VAL A 96 5.62 -9.34 12.20
C VAL A 96 6.05 -7.88 12.17
N ASP A 97 7.35 -7.63 12.19
CA ASP A 97 7.88 -6.28 11.98
C ASP A 97 7.53 -5.78 10.58
N ALA A 98 7.17 -4.49 10.46
CA ALA A 98 6.79 -3.91 9.17
C ALA A 98 7.89 -4.07 8.10
N ALA A 99 9.16 -3.92 8.48
CA ALA A 99 10.30 -4.14 7.57
C ALA A 99 10.34 -5.59 7.06
N SER A 100 10.09 -6.57 7.93
CA SER A 100 10.02 -7.99 7.56
C SER A 100 8.84 -8.28 6.63
N ALA A 101 7.69 -7.66 6.86
CA ALA A 101 6.53 -7.77 5.98
C ALA A 101 6.80 -7.16 4.59
N VAL A 102 7.42 -5.99 4.53
CA VAL A 102 7.82 -5.33 3.27
C VAL A 102 8.85 -6.18 2.53
N ALA A 103 9.87 -6.69 3.23
CA ALA A 103 10.85 -7.62 2.63
C ALA A 103 10.18 -8.91 2.14
N GLY A 104 9.15 -9.38 2.85
CA GLY A 104 8.29 -10.48 2.44
C GLY A 104 7.60 -10.22 1.09
N LEU A 105 6.95 -9.06 0.98
CA LEU A 105 6.30 -8.62 -0.25
C LEU A 105 7.33 -8.46 -1.39
N LEU A 106 8.45 -7.80 -1.16
CA LEU A 106 9.47 -7.62 -2.21
C LEU A 106 10.03 -8.95 -2.72
N ARG A 107 10.19 -9.95 -1.85
CA ARG A 107 10.61 -11.30 -2.26
C ARG A 107 9.57 -11.99 -3.14
N GLU A 108 8.30 -11.86 -2.78
CA GLU A 108 7.17 -12.38 -3.56
C GLU A 108 7.13 -11.77 -4.97
N LEU A 109 7.39 -10.46 -5.07
CA LEU A 109 7.35 -9.70 -6.31
C LEU A 109 8.66 -9.74 -7.11
N GLY A 110 9.74 -10.23 -6.49
CA GLY A 110 11.11 -10.18 -7.01
C GLY A 110 11.25 -10.63 -8.46
N PRO A 111 10.77 -11.82 -8.85
CA PRO A 111 10.90 -12.30 -10.23
C PRO A 111 10.23 -11.40 -11.28
N ASP A 112 9.05 -10.83 -10.99
CA ASP A 112 8.38 -9.90 -11.91
C ASP A 112 9.16 -8.57 -12.01
N LEU A 113 9.60 -8.03 -10.88
CA LEU A 113 10.38 -6.81 -10.84
C LEU A 113 11.74 -6.96 -11.55
N GLU A 114 12.43 -8.09 -11.38
CA GLU A 114 13.68 -8.41 -12.09
C GLU A 114 13.47 -8.49 -13.60
N SER A 115 12.38 -9.14 -14.05
CA SER A 115 12.09 -9.29 -15.47
C SER A 115 11.88 -7.95 -16.19
N ARG A 116 11.55 -6.90 -15.44
CA ARG A 116 11.34 -5.51 -15.92
C ARG A 116 12.54 -4.61 -15.67
N GLY A 117 13.58 -5.09 -14.98
CA GLY A 117 14.74 -4.29 -14.56
C GLY A 117 14.44 -3.29 -13.44
N GLU A 118 13.33 -3.45 -12.71
CA GLU A 118 12.83 -2.50 -11.71
C GLU A 118 13.20 -2.90 -10.27
N LEU A 119 13.70 -4.12 -10.03
CA LEU A 119 13.93 -4.64 -8.68
C LEU A 119 14.80 -3.73 -7.82
N ALA A 120 15.93 -3.26 -8.37
CA ALA A 120 16.88 -2.44 -7.62
C ALA A 120 16.27 -1.09 -7.21
N GLU A 121 15.54 -0.46 -8.12
CA GLU A 121 14.86 0.82 -7.87
C GLU A 121 13.76 0.67 -6.82
N VAL A 122 12.87 -0.31 -6.99
CA VAL A 122 11.75 -0.55 -6.06
C VAL A 122 12.25 -0.93 -4.67
N THR A 123 13.30 -1.75 -4.58
CA THR A 123 13.91 -2.11 -3.29
C THR A 123 14.54 -0.88 -2.63
N GLY A 124 15.29 -0.06 -3.39
CA GLY A 124 15.88 1.17 -2.89
C GLY A 124 14.84 2.17 -2.37
N LEU A 125 13.73 2.36 -3.09
CA LEU A 125 12.62 3.21 -2.66
C LEU A 125 11.98 2.69 -1.36
N ALA A 126 11.78 1.38 -1.24
CA ALA A 126 11.22 0.77 -0.02
C ALA A 126 12.15 0.93 1.19
N GLU A 127 13.46 0.74 1.00
CA GLU A 127 14.48 0.97 2.04
C GLU A 127 14.51 2.44 2.49
N GLN A 128 14.47 3.38 1.54
CA GLN A 128 14.42 4.80 1.84
C GLN A 128 13.16 5.16 2.62
N LEU A 129 11.98 4.66 2.22
CA LEU A 129 10.72 4.88 2.93
C LEU A 129 10.76 4.34 4.37
N LEU A 130 11.30 3.12 4.56
CA LEU A 130 11.48 2.54 5.90
C LEU A 130 12.45 3.37 6.76
N ALA A 131 13.52 3.89 6.17
CA ALA A 131 14.52 4.68 6.88
C ALA A 131 14.02 6.09 7.26
N ARG A 132 13.34 6.79 6.34
CA ARG A 132 12.87 8.17 6.55
C ARG A 132 11.51 8.26 7.25
N GLY A 133 10.73 7.17 7.23
CA GLY A 133 9.36 7.12 7.72
C GLY A 133 8.33 7.63 6.70
N THR A 134 7.06 7.35 6.98
CA THR A 134 5.93 7.72 6.10
C THR A 134 5.55 9.20 6.24
N SER A 135 4.75 9.71 5.32
CA SER A 135 4.15 11.05 5.42
C SER A 135 3.46 11.29 6.76
N ALA A 136 2.74 10.29 7.28
CA ALA A 136 2.08 10.39 8.58
C ALA A 136 3.08 10.60 9.74
N VAL A 137 4.25 9.94 9.71
CA VAL A 137 5.31 10.15 10.71
C VAL A 137 5.83 11.58 10.62
N ARG A 138 6.20 12.03 9.42
CA ARG A 138 6.71 13.39 9.18
C ARG A 138 5.73 14.47 9.65
N GLN A 139 4.45 14.35 9.28
CA GLN A 139 3.41 15.31 9.67
C GLN A 139 3.24 15.38 11.20
N ARG A 140 3.28 14.23 11.88
CA ARG A 140 3.20 14.16 13.35
C ARG A 140 4.43 14.80 14.00
N ASP A 141 5.61 14.59 13.44
CA ASP A 141 6.85 15.19 13.96
C ASP A 141 6.86 16.71 13.80
N VAL A 142 6.41 17.23 12.65
CA VAL A 142 6.25 18.68 12.47
C VAL A 142 5.26 19.24 13.47
N LEU A 143 4.07 18.63 13.61
CA LEU A 143 3.08 19.09 14.56
C LEU A 143 3.60 19.06 16.01
N ALA A 144 4.32 18.00 16.38
CA ALA A 144 4.90 17.86 17.71
C ALA A 144 5.95 18.94 18.01
N ARG A 145 6.75 19.34 17.01
CA ARG A 145 7.77 20.38 17.17
C ARG A 145 7.21 21.80 17.16
N THR A 146 6.17 22.06 16.36
CA THR A 146 5.68 23.44 16.13
C THR A 146 4.40 23.78 16.87
N GLY A 147 3.57 22.78 17.19
CA GLY A 147 2.21 22.98 17.68
C GLY A 147 1.26 23.63 16.67
N ASP A 148 1.69 23.85 15.42
CA ASP A 148 0.97 24.59 14.38
C ASP A 148 0.58 23.66 13.22
N PRO A 149 -0.71 23.33 13.03
CA PRO A 149 -1.19 22.59 11.86
C PRO A 149 -0.88 23.30 10.54
N GLY A 150 -0.81 24.64 10.52
CA GLY A 150 -0.41 25.40 9.35
C GLY A 150 1.05 25.14 8.94
N ALA A 151 1.92 24.83 9.89
CA ALA A 151 3.30 24.44 9.61
C ALA A 151 3.37 23.08 8.93
N VAL A 152 2.48 22.15 9.28
CA VAL A 152 2.36 20.85 8.61
C VAL A 152 1.96 21.03 7.14
N VAL A 153 0.98 21.89 6.86
CA VAL A 153 0.56 22.15 5.48
C VAL A 153 1.69 22.76 4.66
N ARG A 154 2.40 23.77 5.20
CA ARG A 154 3.56 24.38 4.51
C ARG A 154 4.67 23.35 4.25
N ASP A 155 4.93 22.48 5.21
CA ASP A 155 5.91 21.41 5.12
C ASP A 155 5.53 20.36 4.05
N LEU A 156 4.25 20.03 3.88
CA LEU A 156 3.78 19.16 2.79
C LEU A 156 3.92 19.82 1.41
N LEU A 157 3.61 21.12 1.30
CA LEU A 157 3.73 21.86 0.03
C LEU A 157 5.20 21.99 -0.43
N ALA A 158 6.15 22.04 0.52
CA ALA A 158 7.57 22.13 0.20
C ALA A 158 8.15 20.86 -0.44
N VAL A 159 7.52 19.69 -0.27
CA VAL A 159 7.97 18.41 -0.87
C VAL A 159 7.46 18.24 -2.29
N GLY A 160 6.26 18.76 -2.59
CA GLY A 160 5.68 18.73 -3.93
C GLY A 160 6.23 19.79 -4.89
N GLY A 161 7.09 20.69 -4.41
CA GLY A 161 7.76 21.69 -5.23
C GLY A 161 9.16 21.23 -5.61
N THR A 162 9.38 20.92 -6.89
CA THR A 162 10.71 21.13 -7.45
C THR A 162 11.11 22.57 -7.16
N ALA A 163 12.30 22.77 -6.59
CA ALA A 163 12.89 24.09 -6.49
C ALA A 163 12.85 24.75 -7.90
N PRO A 164 12.56 26.06 -7.99
CA PRO A 164 12.58 26.77 -9.26
C PRO A 164 13.96 26.76 -9.92
#